data_AF-A0A1G5GV38-F1
#
_entry.id   AF-A0A1G5GV38-F1
#
_cell.length_a   1.000
_cell.length_b   1.000
_cell.length_c   1.000
_cell.angle_alpha   90.00
_cell.angle_beta   90.00
_cell.angle_gamma   90.00
#
_symmetry.space_group_name_H-M   'P 1'
#
loop_
_entity.id
_entity.type
_entity.pdbx_description
1 polymer ?
#
loop_
_entity_poly.entity_id
_entity_poly.type
_entity_poly.pdbx_seq_one_letter_code
_entity_poly.pdbx_strand_id
1 'polypeptide(L)'
;MKPKHIKKLLLSEITTTTQNMLDYVVNPKVDFTRNRKLPFEKIVRAIIEMESKSITNEMIDIFHDVSSLPSASAFVQQRQKIKPEFF
;
A
#
# COMPACT_ATOMS: atom_id res chain seq x y z
N MET A 1 -1.30 -12.37 22.96
CA MET A 1 -1.14 -13.03 21.64
C MET A 1 0.33 -13.08 21.27
N LYS A 2 0.79 -14.08 20.51
CA LYS A 2 2.17 -14.13 19.99
C LYS A 2 2.36 -13.09 18.87
N PRO A 3 3.48 -12.36 18.78
CA PRO A 3 3.69 -11.32 17.74
C PRO A 3 3.49 -11.83 16.31
N LYS A 4 3.95 -13.05 16.02
CA LYS A 4 3.74 -13.71 14.71
C LYS A 4 2.27 -13.89 14.35
N HIS A 5 1.42 -14.14 15.35
CA HIS A 5 -0.01 -14.31 15.16
C HIS A 5 -0.69 -12.97 14.86
N ILE A 6 -0.31 -11.90 15.57
CA ILE A 6 -0.80 -10.55 15.33
C ILE A 6 -0.44 -10.09 13.92
N LYS A 7 0.83 -10.27 13.51
CA LYS A 7 1.26 -9.95 12.15
C LYS A 7 0.43 -10.70 11.12
N LYS A 8 0.28 -12.02 11.28
CA LYS A 8 -0.52 -12.84 10.37
C LYS A 8 -1.97 -12.34 10.26
N LEU A 9 -2.60 -12.03 11.39
CA LEU A 9 -3.97 -11.52 11.44
C LEU A 9 -4.11 -10.18 10.72
N LEU A 10 -3.19 -9.24 10.98
CA LEU A 10 -3.15 -7.95 10.28
C LEU A 10 -3.02 -8.14 8.77
N LEU A 11 -2.09 -8.99 8.33
CA LEU A 11 -1.88 -9.21 6.90
C LEU A 11 -3.06 -9.90 6.23
N SER A 12 -3.76 -10.81 6.92
CA SER A 12 -4.99 -11.40 6.38
C SER A 12 -6.12 -10.39 6.30
N GLU A 13 -6.26 -9.51 7.29
CA GLU A 13 -7.31 -8.50 7.28
C GLU A 13 -7.11 -7.52 6.14
N ILE A 14 -5.89 -7.02 5.95
CA ILE A 14 -5.54 -6.15 4.82
C ILE A 14 -5.92 -6.82 3.50
N THR A 15 -5.53 -8.08 3.29
CA THR A 15 -5.87 -8.81 2.06
C THR A 15 -7.38 -8.92 1.86
N THR A 16 -8.14 -9.23 2.91
CA THR A 16 -9.61 -9.28 2.85
C THR A 16 -10.22 -7.92 2.50
N THR A 17 -9.82 -6.84 3.18
CA THR A 17 -10.35 -5.50 2.93
C THR A 17 -10.00 -5.00 1.52
N THR A 18 -8.82 -5.35 1.01
CA THR A 18 -8.40 -4.97 -0.35
C THR A 18 -9.24 -5.61 -1.46
N GLN A 19 -10.02 -6.67 -1.16
CA GLN A 19 -10.99 -7.23 -2.12
C GLN A 19 -12.14 -6.24 -2.41
N ASN A 20 -12.47 -5.38 -1.44
CA ASN A 20 -13.49 -4.33 -1.58
C ASN A 20 -12.87 -2.97 -1.91
N MET A 21 -11.67 -2.95 -2.54
CA MET A 21 -10.93 -1.74 -2.88
C MET A 21 -11.79 -0.67 -3.60
N LEU A 22 -12.74 -1.08 -4.45
CA LEU A 22 -13.53 -0.17 -5.27
C LEU A 22 -14.33 0.85 -4.45
N ASP A 23 -14.69 0.52 -3.21
CA ASP A 23 -15.41 1.43 -2.31
C ASP A 23 -14.50 2.55 -1.79
N TYR A 24 -13.20 2.26 -1.70
CA TYR A 24 -12.19 3.08 -1.04
C TYR A 24 -11.25 3.83 -2.00
N VAL A 25 -11.50 3.77 -3.31
CA VAL A 25 -10.72 4.51 -4.30
C VAL A 25 -11.52 5.70 -4.85
N VAL A 26 -10.80 6.77 -5.20
CA VAL A 26 -11.41 8.01 -5.71
C VAL A 26 -12.14 7.76 -7.04
N ASN A 27 -11.53 7.03 -7.98
CA ASN A 27 -12.13 6.69 -9.27
C ASN A 27 -12.23 5.16 -9.46
N PRO A 28 -13.33 4.50 -9.05
CA PRO A 28 -13.46 3.03 -9.09
C PRO A 28 -13.31 2.40 -10.47
N LYS A 29 -13.56 3.16 -11.54
CA LYS A 29 -13.45 2.66 -12.93
C LYS A 29 -12.01 2.65 -13.47
N VAL A 30 -11.09 3.38 -12.84
CA VAL A 30 -9.76 3.67 -13.42
C VAL A 30 -8.63 3.44 -12.43
N ASP A 31 -8.83 3.80 -11.17
CA ASP A 31 -7.79 3.69 -10.16
C ASP A 31 -7.49 2.21 -9.84
N PHE A 32 -6.19 1.88 -9.85
CA PHE A 32 -5.66 0.54 -9.57
C PHE A 32 -6.17 -0.60 -10.47
N THR A 33 -6.84 -0.31 -11.59
CA THR A 33 -7.28 -1.34 -12.56
C THR A 33 -6.15 -1.91 -13.41
N ARG A 34 -5.03 -1.17 -13.54
CA ARG A 34 -3.83 -1.62 -14.25
C ARG A 34 -2.80 -2.20 -13.30
N ASN A 35 -2.13 -3.26 -13.75
CA ASN A 35 -0.96 -3.79 -13.06
C ASN A 35 0.21 -2.78 -13.11
N ARG A 36 0.65 -2.32 -11.94
CA ARG A 36 1.70 -1.30 -11.73
C ARG A 36 2.61 -1.75 -10.59
N LYS A 37 3.79 -1.13 -10.45
CA LYS A 37 4.73 -1.38 -9.33
C LYS A 37 4.12 -1.13 -7.95
N LEU A 38 3.08 -0.28 -7.88
CA LEU A 38 2.36 0.12 -6.68
C LEU A 38 0.88 -0.25 -6.80
N PRO A 39 0.52 -1.54 -6.66
CA PRO A 39 -0.87 -1.94 -6.52
C PRO A 39 -1.45 -1.45 -5.18
N PHE A 40 -2.78 -1.41 -5.08
CA PHE A 40 -3.50 -0.90 -3.92
C PHE A 40 -3.05 -1.55 -2.61
N GLU A 41 -3.04 -2.88 -2.56
CA GLU A 41 -2.59 -3.64 -1.38
C GLU A 41 -1.17 -3.28 -0.97
N LYS A 42 -0.26 -3.02 -1.93
CA LYS A 42 1.13 -2.67 -1.62
C LYS A 42 1.25 -1.26 -1.05
N ILE A 43 0.44 -0.30 -1.53
CA ILE A 43 0.35 1.04 -0.94
C ILE A 43 -0.16 0.95 0.49
N VAL A 44 -1.23 0.18 0.73
CA VAL A 44 -1.82 0.00 2.07
C VAL A 44 -0.81 -0.62 3.03
N ARG A 45 -0.17 -1.73 2.65
CA ARG A 45 0.88 -2.36 3.46
C ARG A 45 2.01 -1.39 3.75
N ALA A 46 2.49 -0.67 2.73
CA ALA A 46 3.54 0.33 2.90
C ALA A 46 3.16 1.42 3.92
N ILE A 47 1.93 1.94 3.89
CA ILE A 47 1.50 2.98 4.84
C ILE A 47 1.43 2.46 6.28
N ILE A 48 1.03 1.20 6.47
CA ILE A 48 0.93 0.59 7.80
C ILE A 48 2.32 0.21 8.34
N GLU A 49 3.22 -0.22 7.46
CA GLU A 49 4.60 -0.60 7.79
C GLU A 49 5.56 0.61 7.86
N MET A 50 5.15 1.78 7.37
CA MET A 50 5.96 2.99 7.32
C MET A 50 6.52 3.37 8.68
N GLU A 51 7.81 3.65 8.70
CA GLU A 51 8.52 4.19 9.86
C GLU A 51 8.63 5.72 9.74
N SER A 52 9.30 6.36 10.69
CA SER A 52 9.50 7.83 10.65
C SER A 52 10.68 8.24 9.77
N LYS A 53 10.89 7.59 8.62
CA LYS A 53 11.95 7.95 7.65
C LYS A 53 11.39 8.79 6.50
N SER A 54 12.28 9.24 5.61
CA SER A 54 11.86 9.88 4.36
C SER A 54 11.15 8.87 3.46
N ILE A 55 10.16 9.31 2.66
CA ILE A 55 9.44 8.42 1.73
C ILE A 55 10.41 7.66 0.82
N THR A 56 11.48 8.30 0.37
CA THR A 56 12.51 7.64 -0.46
C THR A 56 13.16 6.47 0.26
N ASN A 57 13.52 6.63 1.54
CA ASN A 57 14.13 5.57 2.33
C ASN A 57 13.10 4.46 2.65
N GLU A 58 11.86 4.83 2.96
CA GLU A 58 10.77 3.86 3.12
C GLU A 58 10.59 3.00 1.86
N MET A 59 10.62 3.62 0.67
CA MET A 59 10.52 2.86 -0.59
C MET A 59 11.71 1.89 -0.76
N ILE A 60 12.92 2.27 -0.35
CA ILE A 60 14.09 1.38 -0.39
C ILE A 60 13.89 0.18 0.53
N ASP A 61 13.37 0.41 1.74
CA ASP A 61 13.12 -0.65 2.72
C ASP A 61 11.99 -1.61 2.26
N ILE A 62 10.94 -1.08 1.61
CA ILE A 62 9.79 -1.86 1.13
C ILE A 62 10.08 -2.60 -0.19
N PHE A 63 10.97 -2.07 -1.04
CA PHE A 63 11.28 -2.63 -2.35
C PHE A 63 12.72 -3.14 -2.41
N HIS A 64 12.87 -4.46 -2.31
CA HIS A 64 14.18 -5.12 -2.26
C HIS A 64 14.92 -5.13 -3.61
N ASP A 65 14.21 -4.90 -4.73
CA ASP A 65 14.79 -4.82 -6.07
C ASP A 65 14.76 -3.37 -6.58
N VAL A 66 15.94 -2.84 -6.92
CA VAL A 66 16.14 -1.51 -7.50
C VAL A 66 15.30 -1.31 -8.77
N SER A 67 15.12 -2.35 -9.58
CA SER A 67 14.30 -2.27 -10.80
C SER A 67 12.82 -1.96 -10.49
N SER A 68 12.36 -2.39 -9.31
CA SER A 68 10.99 -2.23 -8.83
C SER A 68 10.77 -0.98 -7.98
N LEU A 69 11.85 -0.27 -7.62
CA LEU A 69 11.82 0.90 -6.75
C LEU A 69 11.01 2.03 -7.41
N PRO A 70 9.90 2.48 -6.80
CA PRO A 70 9.17 3.64 -7.27
C PRO A 70 9.84 4.94 -6.80
N SER A 71 9.57 6.05 -7.49
CA SER A 71 9.90 7.37 -6.96
C SER A 71 8.96 7.72 -5.79
N ALA A 72 9.42 8.57 -4.88
CA ALA A 72 8.58 9.12 -3.81
C ALA A 72 7.32 9.82 -4.35
N SER A 73 7.44 10.54 -5.48
CA SER A 73 6.29 11.17 -6.15
C SER A 73 5.28 10.16 -6.68
N ALA A 74 5.73 9.04 -7.25
CA ALA A 74 4.85 7.98 -7.73
C ALA A 74 4.08 7.34 -6.56
N PHE A 75 4.72 7.16 -5.40
CA PHE A 75 4.05 6.71 -4.19
C PHE A 75 2.97 7.69 -3.73
N VAL A 76 3.30 8.98 -3.59
CA VAL A 76 2.34 10.02 -3.16
C VAL A 76 1.14 10.10 -4.12
N GLN A 77 1.38 10.06 -5.43
CA GLN A 77 0.31 10.09 -6.44
C GLN A 77 -0.60 8.85 -6.36
N GLN A 78 -0.06 7.67 -6.04
CA GLN A 78 -0.87 6.48 -5.86
C GLN A 78 -1.65 6.52 -4.54
N ARG A 79 -1.04 7.00 -3.46
CA ARG A 79 -1.72 7.22 -2.18
C ARG A 79 -2.92 8.15 -2.33
N GLN A 80 -2.82 9.23 -3.11
CA GLN A 80 -3.90 10.19 -3.33
C GLN A 80 -5.16 9.59 -3.98
N LYS A 81 -5.06 8.40 -4.58
CA LYS A 81 -6.22 7.69 -5.16
C LYS A 81 -6.99 6.88 -4.13
N ILE A 82 -6.44 6.69 -2.94
CA ILE A 82 -7.09 6.01 -1.84
C ILE A 82 -7.79 7.06 -0.99
N LYS A 83 -9.08 6.85 -0.73
CA LYS A 83 -9.84 7.76 0.11
C LYS A 83 -9.47 7.56 1.59
N PRO A 84 -9.57 8.60 2.44
CA PRO A 84 -9.22 8.50 3.85
C PRO A 84 -9.99 7.43 4.62
N GLU A 85 -11.23 7.10 4.22
CA GLU A 85 -12.11 6.15 4.91
C GLU A 85 -11.59 4.71 4.92
N PHE A 86 -10.53 4.43 4.16
CA PHE A 86 -9.83 3.15 4.23
C PHE A 86 -9.01 3.00 5.52
N PHE A 87 -8.53 4.11 6.09
CA PHE A 87 -7.64 4.15 7.27
C PHE A 87 -8.38 4.62 8.52
#